data_AF-A0A964JKH4-F1
#
_entry.id   AF-A0A964JKH4-F1
#
_cell.length_a   1.000
_cell.length_b   1.000
_cell.length_c   1.000
_cell.angle_alpha   90.00
_cell.angle_beta   90.00
_cell.angle_gamma   90.00
#
_symmetry.space_group_name_H-M   'P 1'
#
loop_
_entity.id
_entity.type
_entity.pdbx_description
1 polymer ?
#
loop_
_entity_poly.entity_id
_entity_poly.type
_entity_poly.pdbx_seq_one_letter_code
_entity_poly.pdbx_strand_id
1 'polypeptide(L)'
;MLGPNKAIYGEITRYVEIIVAGMPFEVPDDIPLIRAFQYIQFELGRMTCDWSRFCFNDTIGCCHFEFSLPEQTEGEWGRACCQRVVEGLVVHTLPKSCVLIYEAGQPITSSV
;
A
#
# COMPACT_ATOMS: atom_id res chain seq x y z
N MET A 1 19.94 -12.20 1.51
CA MET A 1 18.49 -11.95 1.57
C MET A 1 18.18 -11.55 2.99
N LEU A 2 17.88 -10.26 3.23
CA LEU A 2 17.43 -9.79 4.54
C LEU A 2 15.95 -10.13 4.60
N GLY A 3 15.52 -10.93 5.59
CA GLY A 3 14.10 -11.13 5.86
C GLY A 3 13.41 -9.81 6.25
N PRO A 4 12.07 -9.77 6.32
CA PRO A 4 11.30 -8.55 6.54
C PRO A 4 11.86 -7.78 7.74
N ASN A 5 12.36 -6.58 7.48
CA ASN A 5 13.19 -5.85 8.42
C ASN A 5 12.32 -5.28 9.55
N LYS A 6 12.30 -5.95 10.71
CA LYS A 6 11.55 -5.56 11.93
C LYS A 6 11.65 -4.06 12.27
N ALA A 7 12.77 -3.41 11.91
CA ALA A 7 13.00 -2.00 12.22
C ALA A 7 12.06 -1.02 11.49
N ILE A 8 11.51 -1.40 10.32
CA ILE A 8 10.74 -0.47 9.48
C ILE A 8 9.24 -0.59 9.72
N TYR A 9 8.76 -1.81 9.94
CA TYR A 9 7.33 -2.11 10.11
C TYR A 9 6.91 -2.24 11.57
N GLY A 10 7.86 -2.29 12.51
CA GLY A 10 7.57 -2.59 13.91
C GLY A 10 7.25 -4.07 14.12
N GLU A 11 6.51 -4.37 15.18
CA GLU A 11 5.98 -5.73 15.41
C GLU A 11 4.74 -5.95 14.54
N ILE A 12 4.87 -6.83 13.55
CA ILE A 12 3.75 -7.24 12.70
C ILE A 12 2.98 -8.33 13.45
N THR A 13 1.77 -8.00 13.89
CA THR A 13 0.90 -8.90 14.65
C THR A 13 -0.11 -9.63 13.76
N ARG A 14 -0.48 -9.01 12.62
CA ARG A 14 -1.39 -9.58 11.63
C ARG A 14 -1.17 -8.96 10.24
N TYR A 15 -1.65 -9.68 9.24
CA TYR A 15 -1.75 -9.20 7.86
C TYR A 15 -3.21 -9.07 7.47
N VAL A 16 -3.50 -8.13 6.56
CA VAL A 16 -4.84 -7.83 6.05
C VAL A 16 -4.82 -7.68 4.55
N GLU A 17 -5.94 -7.99 3.90
CA GLU A 17 -6.09 -7.78 2.46
C GLU A 17 -6.49 -6.33 2.17
N ILE A 18 -5.78 -5.70 1.24
CA ILE A 18 -6.14 -4.41 0.65
C ILE A 18 -6.14 -4.53 -0.87
N ILE A 19 -6.91 -3.67 -1.53
CA ILE A 19 -6.92 -3.58 -3.00
C ILE A 19 -6.19 -2.31 -3.40
N VAL A 20 -5.20 -2.42 -4.29
CA VAL A 20 -4.46 -1.26 -4.82
C VAL A 20 -4.55 -1.26 -6.33
N ALA A 21 -5.21 -0.24 -6.88
CA ALA A 21 -5.55 -0.09 -8.29
C ALA A 21 -6.14 -1.38 -8.91
N GLY A 22 -7.08 -2.01 -8.18
CA GLY A 22 -7.76 -3.23 -8.60
C GLY A 22 -6.98 -4.53 -8.38
N MET A 23 -5.79 -4.49 -7.78
CA MET A 23 -5.01 -5.70 -7.44
C MET A 23 -5.00 -5.95 -5.93
N PRO A 24 -5.28 -7.18 -5.46
CA PRO A 24 -5.24 -7.51 -4.05
C PRO A 24 -3.79 -7.64 -3.56
N PHE A 25 -3.55 -7.21 -2.33
CA PHE A 25 -2.28 -7.35 -1.62
C PHE A 25 -2.51 -7.70 -0.16
N GLU A 26 -1.75 -8.67 0.34
CA GLU A 26 -1.66 -8.97 1.77
C GLU A 26 -0.51 -8.15 2.37
N VAL A 27 -0.83 -7.25 3.30
CA VAL A 27 0.12 -6.31 3.90
C VAL A 27 -0.02 -6.29 5.42
N PRO A 28 1.01 -5.85 6.17
CA PRO A 28 0.89 -5.68 7.60
C PRO A 28 -0.25 -4.71 7.93
N ASP A 29 -1.03 -5.05 8.95
CA ASP A 29 -2.13 -4.23 9.40
C ASP A 29 -1.68 -3.07 10.30
N ASP A 30 -2.53 -2.06 10.43
CA ASP A 30 -2.37 -0.95 11.40
C ASP A 30 -1.01 -0.24 11.26
N ILE A 31 -0.49 -0.17 10.04
CA ILE A 31 0.65 0.68 9.68
C ILE A 31 0.19 1.82 8.78
N PRO A 32 0.94 2.93 8.71
CA PRO A 32 0.68 3.94 7.69
C PRO A 32 0.71 3.32 6.29
N LEU A 33 -0.22 3.69 5.42
CA LEU A 33 -0.34 3.15 4.06
C LEU A 33 0.96 3.33 3.25
N ILE A 34 1.70 4.40 3.50
CA ILE A 34 3.00 4.62 2.87
C ILE A 34 4.04 3.54 3.24
N ARG A 35 3.93 2.93 4.42
CA ARG A 35 4.75 1.77 4.83
C ARG A 35 4.28 0.50 4.14
N ALA A 36 2.98 0.33 3.91
CA ALA A 36 2.47 -0.78 3.10
C ALA A 36 2.96 -0.68 1.65
N PHE A 37 3.05 0.52 1.06
CA PHE A 37 3.69 0.70 -0.25
C PHE A 37 5.17 0.32 -0.25
N GLN A 38 5.92 0.62 0.83
CA GLN A 38 7.30 0.14 0.98
C GLN A 38 7.36 -1.39 1.03
N TYR A 39 6.44 -2.02 1.75
CA TYR A 39 6.33 -3.48 1.81
C TYR A 39 6.08 -4.08 0.42
N ILE A 40 5.09 -3.55 -0.32
CA ILE A 40 4.76 -4.02 -1.67
C ILE A 40 5.96 -3.84 -2.63
N GLN A 41 6.74 -2.76 -2.48
CA GLN A 41 7.93 -2.58 -3.30
C GLN A 41 9.09 -3.50 -2.90
N PHE A 42 9.49 -3.49 -1.64
CA PHE A 42 10.75 -4.11 -1.22
C PHE A 42 10.62 -5.60 -0.89
N GLU A 43 9.47 -6.02 -0.38
CA GLU A 43 9.24 -7.42 0.00
C GLU A 43 8.53 -8.18 -1.13
N LEU A 44 7.54 -7.54 -1.79
CA LEU A 44 6.78 -8.21 -2.85
C LEU A 44 7.30 -7.92 -4.27
N GLY A 45 8.07 -6.84 -4.47
CA GLY A 45 8.57 -6.46 -5.79
C GLY A 45 7.48 -6.06 -6.79
N ARG A 46 6.27 -5.68 -6.33
CA ARG A 46 5.10 -5.40 -7.18
C ARG A 46 4.79 -3.91 -7.35
N MET A 47 5.63 -3.05 -6.78
CA MET A 47 5.49 -1.59 -6.86
C MET A 47 6.86 -0.94 -6.98
N THR A 48 6.93 0.22 -7.61
CA THR A 48 8.09 1.12 -7.55
C THR A 48 7.62 2.52 -7.16
N CYS A 49 8.26 3.09 -6.16
CA CYS A 49 8.03 4.43 -5.66
C CYS A 49 9.35 5.20 -5.56
N ASP A 50 9.34 6.50 -5.90
CA ASP A 50 10.45 7.41 -5.62
C ASP A 50 10.39 7.91 -4.17
N TRP A 51 11.01 7.14 -3.27
CA TRP A 51 11.03 7.43 -1.83
C TRP A 51 11.73 8.73 -1.44
N SER A 52 12.58 9.29 -2.31
CA SER A 52 13.28 10.55 -2.03
C SER A 52 12.32 11.73 -1.90
N ARG A 53 11.11 11.60 -2.43
CA ARG A 53 10.09 12.65 -2.41
C ARG A 53 9.23 12.63 -1.16
N PHE A 54 9.10 11.48 -0.49
CA PHE A 54 8.07 11.29 0.53
C PHE A 54 8.49 11.72 1.93
N CYS A 55 7.54 12.31 2.67
CA CYS A 55 7.62 12.48 4.11
C CYS A 55 6.75 11.45 4.83
N PHE A 56 7.07 11.15 6.08
CA PHE A 56 6.31 10.25 6.96
C PHE A 56 5.56 10.98 8.08
N ASN A 57 5.54 12.31 8.04
CA ASN A 57 5.11 13.17 9.15
C ASN A 57 4.25 14.35 8.67
N ASP A 58 3.56 14.19 7.54
CA ASP A 58 2.58 15.15 7.04
C ASP A 58 3.12 16.51 6.55
N THR A 59 4.42 16.65 6.33
CA THR A 59 5.05 17.95 6.05
C THR A 59 5.12 18.33 4.57
N ILE A 60 5.35 17.38 3.66
CA ILE A 60 5.56 17.66 2.22
C ILE A 60 4.26 17.55 1.41
N GLY A 61 3.39 16.58 1.75
CA GLY A 61 2.12 16.38 1.04
C GLY A 61 2.27 15.90 -0.42
N CYS A 62 3.30 15.13 -0.75
CA CYS A 62 3.46 14.55 -2.09
C CYS A 62 2.85 13.14 -2.25
N CYS A 63 2.32 12.57 -1.17
CA CYS A 63 1.73 11.23 -1.10
C CYS A 63 0.20 11.23 -1.18
N HIS A 64 -0.37 12.16 -1.95
CA HIS A 64 -1.82 12.21 -2.18
C HIS A 64 -2.31 10.99 -2.96
N PHE A 65 -3.44 10.45 -2.56
CA PHE A 65 -4.04 9.25 -3.13
C PHE A 65 -5.56 9.30 -2.93
N GLU A 66 -6.28 8.49 -3.70
CA GLU A 66 -7.73 8.33 -3.58
C GLU A 66 -8.03 6.92 -3.07
N PHE A 67 -8.94 6.79 -2.11
CA PHE A 67 -9.27 5.52 -1.49
C PHE A 67 -10.70 5.44 -0.97
N SER A 68 -11.14 4.24 -0.63
CA SER A 68 -12.36 3.98 0.12
C SER A 68 -12.06 3.02 1.26
N LEU A 69 -12.58 3.31 2.44
CA LEU A 69 -12.57 2.40 3.57
C LEU A 69 -13.61 1.28 3.36
N PRO A 70 -13.55 0.21 4.18
CA PRO A 70 -14.61 -0.80 4.19
C PRO A 70 -15.98 -0.14 4.35
N GLU A 71 -16.96 -0.67 3.61
CA GLU A 71 -18.35 -0.19 3.62
C GLU A 71 -18.56 1.22 3.04
N GLN A 72 -17.50 1.94 2.64
CA GLN A 72 -17.63 3.19 1.89
C GLN A 72 -17.80 2.92 0.40
N THR A 73 -18.83 3.54 -0.20
CA THR A 73 -19.10 3.46 -1.64
C THR A 73 -18.43 4.57 -2.44
N GLU A 74 -18.08 5.67 -1.78
CA GLU A 74 -17.45 6.84 -2.42
C GLU A 74 -15.95 6.88 -2.10
N GLY A 75 -15.17 7.41 -3.04
CA GLY A 75 -13.75 7.65 -2.86
C GLY A 75 -13.49 8.96 -2.11
N GLU A 76 -12.54 8.95 -1.20
CA GLU A 76 -12.01 10.14 -0.55
C GLU A 76 -10.52 10.35 -0.87
N TRP A 77 -10.10 11.61 -0.86
CA TRP A 77 -8.70 11.99 -1.07
C TRP A 77 -7.99 12.13 0.27
N GLY A 78 -6.82 11.51 0.39
CA GLY A 78 -6.01 11.56 1.61
C GLY A 78 -4.52 11.61 1.32
N ARG A 79 -3.73 11.48 2.40
CA ARG A 79 -2.27 11.39 2.37
C ARG A 79 -1.82 10.04 2.90
N ALA A 80 -1.04 9.29 2.12
CA ALA A 80 -0.68 7.91 2.47
C ALA A 80 0.17 7.80 3.74
N CYS A 81 0.85 8.87 4.16
CA CYS A 81 1.57 8.91 5.43
C CYS A 81 0.66 9.04 6.65
N CYS A 82 -0.60 9.42 6.46
CA CYS A 82 -1.58 9.65 7.53
C CYS A 82 -2.69 8.60 7.55
N GLN A 83 -3.01 8.01 6.40
CA GLN A 83 -3.96 6.90 6.33
C GLN A 83 -3.35 5.63 6.91
N ARG A 84 -4.10 4.93 7.77
CA ARG A 84 -3.72 3.61 8.27
C ARG A 84 -4.31 2.52 7.38
N VAL A 85 -3.56 1.43 7.26
CA VAL A 85 -4.05 0.19 6.64
C VAL A 85 -5.13 -0.41 7.53
N VAL A 86 -6.21 -0.85 6.89
CA VAL A 86 -7.28 -1.66 7.49
C VAL A 86 -7.71 -2.71 6.46
N GLU A 87 -8.19 -3.86 6.94
CA GLU A 87 -8.80 -4.90 6.10
C GLU A 87 -9.86 -4.33 5.17
N GLY A 88 -9.82 -4.64 3.88
CA GLY A 88 -10.78 -4.17 2.89
C GLY A 88 -10.57 -2.74 2.39
N LEU A 89 -9.47 -2.07 2.78
CA LEU A 89 -9.09 -0.76 2.21
C LEU A 89 -8.88 -0.88 0.69
N VAL A 90 -9.49 0.03 -0.06
CA VAL A 90 -9.32 0.11 -1.53
C VAL A 90 -8.62 1.41 -1.90
N VAL A 91 -7.46 1.33 -2.54
CA VAL A 91 -6.73 2.45 -3.12
C VAL A 91 -7.04 2.52 -4.61
N HIS A 92 -7.79 3.55 -5.03
CA HIS A 92 -8.21 3.76 -6.42
C HIS A 92 -7.11 4.39 -7.25
N THR A 93 -6.47 5.43 -6.68
CA THR A 93 -5.43 6.22 -7.35
C THR A 93 -4.18 6.28 -6.48
N LEU A 94 -3.01 6.01 -7.08
CA LEU A 94 -1.71 6.04 -6.39
C LEU A 94 -1.11 7.46 -6.31
N PRO A 95 -0.19 7.71 -5.36
CA PRO A 95 0.70 8.86 -5.44
C PRO A 95 1.42 8.92 -6.79
N LYS A 96 1.57 10.13 -7.35
CA LYS A 96 2.19 10.36 -8.68
C LYS A 96 3.58 9.74 -8.86
N SER A 97 4.30 9.54 -7.75
CA SER A 97 5.65 9.00 -7.73
C SER A 97 5.69 7.49 -7.48
N CYS A 98 4.55 6.81 -7.53
CA CYS A 98 4.41 5.37 -7.36
C CYS A 98 3.73 4.75 -8.58
N VAL A 99 4.21 3.57 -8.97
CA VAL A 99 3.66 2.76 -10.06
C VAL A 99 3.60 1.29 -9.65
N LEU A 100 2.54 0.61 -10.04
CA LEU A 100 2.45 -0.85 -9.90
C LEU A 100 3.18 -1.51 -11.07
N ILE A 101 3.85 -2.62 -10.75
CA ILE A 101 4.49 -3.48 -11.74
C ILE A 101 3.49 -4.58 -12.09
N TYR A 102 3.02 -4.56 -13.33
CA TYR A 102 2.18 -5.61 -13.88
C TYR A 102 3.07 -6.66 -14.56
N GLU A 103 2.86 -7.93 -14.23
CA GLU A 103 3.38 -9.00 -15.08
C GLU A 103 2.45 -9.13 -16.29
N ALA A 104 3.02 -9.09 -17.49
CA ALA A 104 2.28 -9.31 -18.71
C ALA A 104 1.76 -10.77 -18.72
N GLY A 105 0.47 -10.96 -18.44
CA GLY A 105 -0.31 -12.10 -18.91
C GLY A 105 -0.32 -13.38 -18.05
N GLN A 106 -0.69 -13.31 -16.77
CA GLN A 106 -1.32 -14.47 -16.12
C GLN A 106 -2.55 -14.10 -15.29
N PRO A 107 -3.68 -14.83 -15.44
CA PRO A 107 -4.80 -14.72 -14.53
C PRO A 107 -4.40 -15.35 -13.19
N ILE A 108 -4.54 -14.59 -12.11
CA ILE A 108 -4.46 -15.15 -10.75
C ILE A 108 -5.74 -15.96 -10.57
N THR A 109 -5.66 -17.26 -10.88
CA THR A 109 -6.70 -18.22 -10.55
C THR A 109 -6.59 -18.50 -9.06
N SER A 110 -7.52 -17.94 -8.28
CA SER A 110 -7.78 -18.38 -6.92
C SER A 110 -8.16 -19.87 -6.99
N SER A 111 -7.27 -20.73 -6.53
CA SER A 111 -7.59 -22.14 -6.31
C SER A 111 -7.63 -22.39 -4.81
N VAL A 112 -8.89 -22.42 -4.33
CA VAL A 112 -9.50 -23.19 -3.23
C VAL A 112 -8.67 -23.40 -1.96
#